data_AF-A0A076HI17-F1
#
_entry.id   AF-A0A076HI17-F1
#
_cell.length_a   1.000
_cell.length_b   1.000
_cell.length_c   1.000
_cell.angle_alpha   90.00
_cell.angle_beta   90.00
_cell.angle_gamma   90.00
#
_symmetry.space_group_name_H-M   'P 1'
#
loop_
_entity.id
_entity.type
_entity.pdbx_description
1 polymer ?
#
loop_
_entity_poly.entity_id
_entity_poly.type
_entity_poly.pdbx_seq_one_letter_code
_entity_poly.pdbx_strand_id
1 'polypeptide(L)'
;MRLHRSFPALLLGLPMATPIAVAAEDAALAPEVQRRVAVVVLARRIRGYTAMAKASSDCLVEQGRLQRHQANQALAISLEELGISRSMLANPLVVAVSPRFQRLLDDSCALDPTKEAEALQLAENEL
;
A
#
# COMPACT_ATOMS: atom_id res chain seq x y z
N MET A 1 43.05 70.34 0.05
CA MET A 1 43.37 68.98 0.51
C MET A 1 42.07 68.26 0.87
N ARG A 2 41.56 67.39 -0.02
CA ARG A 2 40.47 66.47 0.26
C ARG A 2 40.83 65.11 -0.31
N LEU A 3 40.88 64.13 0.58
CA LEU A 3 41.35 62.77 0.37
C LEU A 3 40.45 62.00 -0.61
N HIS A 4 41.10 61.28 -1.52
CA HIS A 4 40.55 60.17 -2.28
C HIS A 4 39.97 59.07 -1.39
N ARG A 5 38.88 58.45 -1.85
CA ARG A 5 38.75 56.99 -1.83
C ARG A 5 37.66 56.53 -2.80
N SER A 6 38.10 56.28 -4.03
CA SER A 6 37.40 55.49 -5.04
C SER A 6 37.31 54.05 -4.54
N PHE A 7 36.10 53.50 -4.45
CA PHE A 7 35.88 52.07 -4.20
C PHE A 7 35.91 51.33 -5.54
N PRO A 8 36.84 50.38 -5.77
CA PRO A 8 36.71 49.46 -6.89
C PRO A 8 35.76 48.33 -6.46
N ALA A 9 34.62 48.23 -7.14
CA ALA A 9 33.75 47.07 -7.08
C ALA A 9 34.49 45.86 -7.67
N LEU A 10 35.07 45.03 -6.80
CA LEU A 10 35.58 43.71 -7.18
C LEU A 10 34.38 42.78 -7.38
N LEU A 11 33.99 42.59 -8.65
CA LEU A 11 33.21 41.45 -9.10
C LEU A 11 34.09 40.20 -9.06
N LEU A 12 34.16 39.55 -7.89
CA LEU A 12 34.69 38.19 -7.77
C LEU A 12 33.56 37.22 -8.13
N GLY A 13 33.77 36.52 -9.24
CA GLY A 13 32.83 35.54 -9.79
C GLY A 13 32.44 34.47 -8.78
N LEU A 14 31.13 34.27 -8.62
CA LEU A 14 30.62 33.04 -8.05
C LEU A 14 30.94 31.88 -9.00
N PRO A 15 31.54 30.77 -8.54
CA PRO A 15 31.55 29.55 -9.33
C PRO A 15 30.10 29.10 -9.43
N MET A 16 29.58 29.06 -10.65
CA MET A 16 28.36 28.35 -10.99
C MET A 16 28.53 26.91 -10.50
N ALA A 17 27.91 26.59 -9.37
CA ALA A 17 27.72 25.21 -8.95
C ALA A 17 26.86 24.57 -10.04
N THR A 18 27.50 23.85 -10.97
CA THR A 18 26.80 22.99 -11.89
C THR A 18 25.99 22.01 -11.04
N PRO A 19 24.65 22.00 -11.11
CA PRO A 19 23.92 20.91 -10.50
C PRO A 19 24.44 19.65 -11.19
N ILE A 20 25.08 18.78 -10.41
CA ILE A 20 25.34 17.41 -10.83
C ILE A 20 23.94 16.85 -11.05
N ALA A 21 23.52 16.81 -12.31
CA ALA A 21 22.37 16.04 -12.72
C ALA A 21 22.75 14.59 -12.43
N VAL A 22 22.40 14.11 -11.23
CA VAL A 22 22.24 12.69 -11.00
C VAL A 22 21.08 12.31 -11.89
N ALA A 23 21.38 11.97 -13.15
CA ALA A 23 20.50 11.18 -13.97
C ALA A 23 20.34 9.87 -13.19
N ALA A 24 19.28 9.78 -12.39
CA ALA A 24 18.74 8.51 -12.01
C ALA A 24 18.33 7.85 -13.33
N GLU A 25 19.23 7.04 -13.88
CA GLU A 25 18.87 6.11 -14.93
C GLU A 25 17.83 5.16 -14.31
N ASP A 26 16.56 5.49 -14.47
CA ASP A 26 15.47 4.52 -14.47
C ASP A 26 15.69 3.61 -15.68
N ALA A 27 16.73 2.78 -15.63
CA ALA A 27 16.95 1.72 -16.59
C ALA A 27 15.72 0.82 -16.48
N ALA A 28 14.89 0.83 -17.51
CA ALA A 28 13.70 0.00 -17.58
C ALA A 28 14.10 -1.44 -17.26
N LEU A 29 13.50 -1.99 -16.19
CA LEU A 29 13.79 -3.35 -15.73
C LEU A 29 13.68 -4.34 -16.89
N ALA A 30 14.53 -5.35 -16.92
CA ALA A 30 14.42 -6.43 -17.90
C ALA A 30 12.99 -7.04 -17.85
N PRO A 31 12.39 -7.43 -19.00
CA PRO A 31 11.01 -7.93 -19.04
C PRO A 31 10.72 -9.09 -18.08
N GLU A 32 11.71 -9.96 -17.83
CA GLU A 32 11.62 -11.07 -16.89
C GLU A 32 11.49 -10.57 -15.44
N VAL A 33 12.21 -9.50 -15.10
CA VAL A 33 12.14 -8.87 -13.77
C VAL A 33 10.79 -8.18 -13.60
N GLN A 34 10.32 -7.44 -14.61
CA GLN A 34 9.00 -6.82 -14.58
C GLN A 34 7.88 -7.84 -14.35
N ARG A 35 7.94 -8.99 -15.04
CA ARG A 35 6.95 -10.06 -14.87
C ARG A 35 6.98 -10.63 -13.45
N ARG A 36 8.16 -10.85 -12.88
CA ARG A 36 8.29 -11.34 -11.48
C ARG A 36 7.72 -10.33 -10.49
N VAL A 37 8.02 -9.05 -10.66
CA VAL A 37 7.46 -7.97 -9.83
C VAL A 37 5.94 -7.95 -9.93
N ALA A 38 5.38 -8.06 -11.15
CA ALA A 38 3.95 -8.10 -11.36
C ALA A 38 3.26 -9.26 -10.63
N VAL A 39 3.87 -10.45 -10.62
CA VAL A 39 3.36 -11.62 -9.87
C VAL A 39 3.36 -11.35 -8.36
N VAL A 40 4.42 -10.75 -7.82
CA VAL A 40 4.50 -10.40 -6.40
C VAL A 40 3.44 -9.36 -6.02
N VAL A 41 3.30 -8.32 -6.84
CA VAL A 41 2.27 -7.27 -6.65
C VAL A 41 0.87 -7.88 -6.69
N LEU A 42 0.61 -8.78 -7.64
CA LEU A 42 -0.67 -9.48 -7.74
C LEU A 42 -0.93 -10.34 -6.49
N ALA A 43 0.04 -11.14 -6.06
CA ALA A 43 -0.09 -11.98 -4.86
C ALA A 43 -0.35 -11.15 -3.59
N ARG A 44 0.31 -9.99 -3.45
CA ARG A 44 0.05 -9.02 -2.39
C ARG A 44 -1.37 -8.47 -2.46
N ARG A 45 -1.84 -8.05 -3.64
CA ARG A 45 -3.20 -7.54 -3.83
C ARG A 45 -4.26 -8.60 -3.49
N ILE A 46 -4.04 -9.84 -3.89
CA ILE A 46 -4.92 -10.98 -3.53
C ILE A 46 -4.96 -11.14 -2.01
N ARG A 47 -3.80 -11.18 -1.34
CA ARG A 47 -3.74 -11.27 0.13
C ARG A 47 -4.42 -10.08 0.81
N GLY A 48 -4.20 -8.86 0.31
CA GLY A 48 -4.85 -7.62 0.76
C GLY A 48 -6.36 -7.70 0.69
N TYR A 49 -6.87 -8.05 -0.49
CA TYR A 49 -8.29 -8.24 -0.71
C TYR A 49 -8.87 -9.32 0.21
N THR A 50 -8.25 -10.50 0.28
CA THR A 50 -8.74 -11.59 1.14
C THR A 50 -8.71 -11.22 2.62
N ALA A 51 -7.67 -10.54 3.09
CA ALA A 51 -7.56 -10.11 4.48
C ALA A 51 -8.66 -9.11 4.85
N MET A 52 -8.94 -8.16 3.97
CA MET A 52 -10.00 -7.17 4.13
C MET A 52 -11.40 -7.79 4.08
N ALA A 53 -11.65 -8.69 3.12
CA ALA A 53 -12.94 -9.39 3.00
C ALA A 53 -13.20 -10.31 4.21
N LYS A 54 -12.14 -10.95 4.73
CA LYS A 54 -12.19 -11.70 5.99
C LYS A 54 -12.50 -10.79 7.19
N ALA A 55 -11.86 -9.63 7.29
CA ALA A 55 -12.12 -8.68 8.36
C ALA A 55 -13.58 -8.20 8.37
N SER A 56 -14.13 -7.88 7.18
CA SER A 56 -15.54 -7.52 7.03
C SER A 56 -16.47 -8.67 7.45
N SER A 57 -16.17 -9.90 7.03
CA SER A 57 -16.93 -11.09 7.42
C SER A 57 -16.89 -11.35 8.94
N ASP A 58 -15.72 -11.21 9.57
CA ASP A 58 -15.55 -11.38 11.01
C ASP A 58 -16.29 -10.29 11.80
N CYS A 59 -16.26 -9.04 11.33
CA CYS A 59 -17.05 -7.94 11.90
C CYS A 59 -18.56 -8.24 11.88
N LEU A 60 -19.08 -8.76 10.76
CA LEU A 60 -20.51 -9.14 10.66
C LEU A 60 -20.87 -10.25 11.65
N VAL A 61 -19.95 -11.17 11.92
CA VAL A 61 -20.14 -12.23 12.92
C VAL A 61 -20.14 -11.66 14.34
N GLU A 62 -19.21 -10.77 14.65
CA GLU A 62 -19.12 -10.12 15.96
C GLU A 62 -20.34 -9.24 16.27
N GLN A 63 -20.89 -8.57 15.25
CA GLN A 63 -22.13 -7.80 15.36
C GLN A 63 -23.39 -8.68 15.41
N GLY A 64 -23.27 -10.02 15.31
CA GLY A 64 -24.39 -10.94 15.29
C GLY A 64 -25.25 -10.88 14.02
N ARG A 65 -24.77 -10.22 12.97
CA ARG A 65 -25.45 -10.08 11.67
C ARG A 65 -25.30 -11.32 10.79
N LEU A 66 -24.25 -12.11 11.01
CA LEU A 66 -24.03 -13.40 10.36
C LEU A 66 -23.61 -14.46 11.37
N GLN A 67 -24.00 -15.71 11.13
CA GLN A 67 -23.38 -16.82 11.86
C GLN A 67 -22.01 -17.14 11.28
N ARG A 68 -21.06 -17.55 12.12
CA ARG A 68 -19.67 -17.84 11.70
C ARG A 68 -19.58 -18.84 10.54
N HIS A 69 -20.42 -19.88 10.54
CA HIS A 69 -20.41 -20.85 9.46
C HIS A 69 -20.91 -20.26 8.13
N GLN A 70 -21.91 -19.36 8.18
CA GLN A 70 -22.44 -18.66 7.00
C GLN A 70 -21.42 -17.68 6.44
N ALA A 71 -20.77 -16.89 7.32
CA ALA A 71 -19.73 -15.95 6.92
C ALA A 71 -18.56 -16.66 6.24
N ASN A 72 -18.06 -17.75 6.83
CA ASN A 72 -16.98 -18.55 6.24
C ASN A 72 -17.36 -19.16 4.89
N GLN A 73 -18.59 -19.67 4.76
CA GLN A 73 -19.06 -20.27 3.52
C GLN A 73 -19.26 -19.23 2.43
N ALA A 74 -19.93 -18.11 2.73
CA ALA A 74 -20.17 -17.03 1.78
C ALA A 74 -18.84 -16.44 1.29
N LEU A 75 -17.91 -16.16 2.20
CA LEU A 75 -16.60 -15.64 1.84
C LEU A 75 -15.80 -16.62 0.97
N ALA A 76 -15.82 -17.91 1.29
CA ALA A 76 -15.14 -18.93 0.47
C ALA A 76 -15.72 -18.97 -0.96
N ILE A 77 -17.04 -18.88 -1.12
CA ILE A 77 -17.70 -18.83 -2.43
C ILE A 77 -17.27 -17.57 -3.19
N SER A 78 -17.33 -16.39 -2.56
CA SER A 78 -16.94 -15.12 -3.21
C SER A 78 -15.48 -15.12 -3.65
N LEU A 79 -14.57 -15.72 -2.87
CA LEU A 79 -13.17 -15.86 -3.28
C LEU A 79 -13.03 -16.74 -4.53
N GLU A 80 -13.72 -17.88 -4.56
CA GLU A 80 -13.65 -18.81 -5.69
C GLU A 80 -14.23 -18.20 -6.97
N GLU A 81 -15.31 -17.42 -6.87
CA GLU A 81 -15.87 -16.66 -8.00
C GLU A 81 -14.89 -15.64 -8.58
N LEU A 82 -13.99 -15.10 -7.74
CA LEU A 82 -12.90 -14.20 -8.15
C LEU A 82 -11.63 -14.94 -8.58
N GLY A 83 -11.65 -16.27 -8.66
CA GLY A 83 -10.49 -17.09 -8.99
C GLY A 83 -9.43 -17.17 -7.88
N ILE A 84 -9.78 -16.78 -6.65
CA ILE A 84 -8.91 -16.88 -5.48
C ILE A 84 -9.24 -18.19 -4.74
N SER A 85 -8.25 -19.04 -4.54
CA SER A 85 -8.45 -20.31 -3.82
C SER A 85 -8.99 -20.07 -2.40
N ARG A 86 -10.01 -20.84 -1.97
CA ARG A 86 -10.51 -20.81 -0.58
C ARG A 86 -9.43 -21.03 0.48
N SER A 87 -8.34 -21.73 0.12
CA SER A 87 -7.19 -21.95 0.99
C SER A 87 -6.51 -20.65 1.43
N MET A 88 -6.71 -19.55 0.69
CA MET A 88 -6.21 -18.22 1.04
C MET A 88 -6.75 -17.73 2.39
N LEU A 89 -7.92 -18.19 2.83
CA LEU A 89 -8.46 -17.89 4.16
C LEU A 89 -7.59 -18.43 5.31
N ALA A 90 -6.83 -19.49 5.05
CA ALA A 90 -5.87 -20.06 5.98
C ALA A 90 -4.43 -19.56 5.73
N ASN A 91 -4.22 -18.63 4.80
CA ASN A 91 -2.90 -18.05 4.57
C ASN A 91 -2.43 -17.32 5.86
N PRO A 92 -1.23 -17.63 6.39
CA PRO A 92 -0.78 -17.07 7.67
C PRO A 92 -0.79 -15.54 7.71
N LEU A 93 -0.45 -14.87 6.60
CA LEU A 93 -0.44 -13.41 6.55
C LEU A 93 -1.86 -12.83 6.52
N VAL A 94 -2.77 -13.47 5.78
CA VAL A 94 -4.20 -13.09 5.80
C VAL A 94 -4.75 -13.21 7.22
N VAL A 95 -4.53 -14.35 7.88
CA VAL A 95 -5.00 -14.60 9.25
C VAL A 95 -4.41 -13.58 10.24
N ALA A 96 -3.12 -13.27 10.12
CA ALA A 96 -2.45 -12.33 11.02
C ALA A 96 -2.89 -10.88 10.81
N VAL A 97 -3.14 -10.47 9.57
CA VAL A 97 -3.40 -9.06 9.22
C VAL A 97 -4.90 -8.72 9.24
N SER A 98 -5.82 -9.66 8.99
CA SER A 98 -7.27 -9.41 9.01
C SER A 98 -7.78 -8.64 10.24
N PRO A 99 -7.39 -8.98 11.50
CA PRO A 99 -7.84 -8.23 12.68
C PRO A 99 -7.42 -6.75 12.67
N ARG A 100 -6.36 -6.42 11.94
CA ARG A 100 -5.92 -5.03 11.80
C ARG A 100 -6.80 -4.25 10.84
N PHE A 101 -7.21 -4.86 9.73
CA PHE A 101 -8.22 -4.28 8.83
C PHE A 101 -9.55 -4.07 9.53
N GLN A 102 -9.92 -4.92 10.48
CA GLN A 102 -11.18 -4.80 11.22
C GLN A 102 -11.30 -3.45 11.97
N ARG A 103 -10.18 -2.89 12.45
CA ARG A 103 -10.13 -1.56 13.09
C ARG A 103 -10.35 -0.40 12.12
N LEU A 104 -10.27 -0.68 10.82
CA LEU A 104 -10.47 0.27 9.72
C LEU A 104 -11.90 0.21 9.19
N LEU A 105 -12.74 -0.68 9.73
CA LEU A 105 -14.14 -0.77 9.34
C LEU A 105 -15.01 0.25 10.06
N ASP A 106 -16.12 0.61 9.43
CA ASP A 106 -17.22 1.32 10.07
C ASP A 106 -18.23 0.34 10.71
N ASP A 107 -19.29 0.89 11.31
CA ASP A 107 -20.34 0.10 11.95
C ASP A 107 -21.13 -0.78 10.96
N SER A 108 -21.03 -0.52 9.65
CA SER A 108 -21.64 -1.35 8.62
C SER A 108 -20.79 -2.57 8.25
N CYS A 109 -19.58 -2.69 8.83
CA CYS A 109 -18.52 -3.64 8.48
C CYS A 109 -17.94 -3.43 7.08
N ALA A 110 -18.06 -2.22 6.52
CA ALA A 110 -17.37 -1.81 5.30
C ALA A 110 -16.11 -1.02 5.65
N LEU A 111 -15.18 -0.87 4.69
CA LEU A 111 -14.03 0.02 4.87
C LEU A 111 -14.54 1.45 5.12
N ASP A 112 -14.15 2.04 6.24
CA ASP A 112 -14.39 3.46 6.48
C ASP A 112 -13.68 4.28 5.39
N PRO A 113 -14.41 5.08 4.57
CA PRO A 113 -13.80 5.86 3.50
C PRO A 113 -12.71 6.81 3.98
N THR A 114 -12.77 7.26 5.23
CA THR A 114 -11.74 8.14 5.82
C THR A 114 -10.43 7.40 6.13
N LYS A 115 -10.45 6.06 6.16
CA LYS A 115 -9.31 5.19 6.48
C LYS A 115 -8.77 4.43 5.27
N GLU A 116 -9.19 4.78 4.05
CA GLU A 116 -8.77 4.09 2.83
C GLU A 116 -7.24 4.11 2.63
N ALA A 117 -6.61 5.26 2.88
CA ALA A 117 -5.15 5.40 2.80
C ALA A 117 -4.43 4.49 3.81
N GLU A 118 -4.95 4.36 5.04
CA GLU A 118 -4.39 3.48 6.06
C GLU A 118 -4.54 2.01 5.67
N ALA A 119 -5.67 1.62 5.08
CA ALA A 119 -5.90 0.28 4.58
C ALA A 119 -4.94 -0.08 3.42
N LEU A 120 -4.71 0.86 2.49
CA LEU A 120 -3.72 0.68 1.42
C LEU A 120 -2.31 0.51 1.99
N GLN A 121 -1.91 1.35 2.93
CA GLN A 121 -0.61 1.26 3.56
C GLN A 121 -0.43 -0.06 4.33
N LEU A 122 -1.47 -0.53 5.01
CA LEU A 122 -1.45 -1.83 5.68
C LEU A 122 -1.26 -2.99 4.69
N ALA A 123 -1.98 -2.96 3.56
CA ALA A 123 -1.86 -3.96 2.51
C ALA A 123 -0.47 -3.96 1.84
N GLU A 124 0.14 -2.78 1.68
CA GLU A 124 1.45 -2.64 1.07
C GLU A 124 2.60 -3.12 1.95
N ASN A 125 2.47 -2.95 3.26
CA ASN A 125 3.56 -3.24 4.21
C ASN A 125 3.54 -4.66 4.76
N GLU A 126 2.36 -5.28 4.87
CA GLU A 126 2.20 -6.52 5.66
C GLU A 126 1.75 -7.73 4.85
N LEU A 127 1.43 -7.52 3.58
CA LEU A 127 0.97 -8.56 2.64
C LEU A 127 1.82 -8.57 1.38
#